data_AF-A0A5E4QB54-F1
#
_entry.id   AF-A0A5E4QB54-F1
#
_cell.length_a   1.000
_cell.length_b   1.000
_cell.length_c   1.000
_cell.angle_alpha   90.00
_cell.angle_beta   90.00
_cell.angle_gamma   90.00
#
_symmetry.space_group_name_H-M   'P 1'
#
loop_
_entity.id
_entity.type
_entity.pdbx_description
1 polymer ?
#
loop_
_entity_poly.entity_id
_entity_poly.type
_entity_poly.pdbx_seq_one_letter_code
_entity_poly.pdbx_strand_id
1 'polypeptide(L)'
;MTEMPPYLAANDEEKSSEQTDSDSSDYEDDLPITFNQPRHTEPIIGPEREEHTWRAKEKYKTHCVALVLCLNVGVDPPDVIKTQPSKLIITNQGFGDHWTCIAITVREMAAPCSLQTIKKLCCSLRRNAKEERVLFHYNGHGVPKPTAQGEIWVFNRAYTQYIPLSMFDLQTWMGAPSLYVYDCSNAGTIINMFHMFAKQHYREYEKDLKAKGRDAVGPPVSYKNCIQLGACAAGQSLPMSPELPADLFTACLTTPVKMAMKWFVLRSRPRATRADLIDLIDNSTGSSRRSRTRSPGPPCPRRPSSSCSVRTCSRPA
;
A
#
# COMPACT_ATOMS: atom_id res chain seq x y z
N MET A 1 -0.46 18.78 14.17
CA MET A 1 -0.35 20.25 14.20
C MET A 1 1.05 20.59 13.73
N THR A 2 1.18 21.03 12.49
CA THR A 2 2.43 21.60 11.98
C THR A 2 1.99 22.71 11.06
N GLU A 3 1.77 23.86 11.69
CA GLU A 3 1.49 25.10 10.98
C GLU A 3 2.63 25.37 10.01
N MET A 4 2.22 25.68 8.79
CA MET A 4 3.09 26.09 7.71
C MET A 4 3.74 27.42 8.13
N PRO A 5 5.06 27.61 7.94
CA PRO A 5 5.70 28.86 8.33
C PRO A 5 5.06 30.01 7.53
N PRO A 6 4.78 31.16 8.17
CA PRO A 6 4.06 32.24 7.50
C PRO A 6 4.97 32.75 6.38
N TYR A 7 4.49 32.56 5.15
CA TYR A 7 5.00 33.31 4.01
C TYR A 7 4.84 34.78 4.35
N LEU A 8 5.90 35.56 4.16
CA LEU A 8 5.98 36.99 4.40
C LEU A 8 4.67 37.67 3.97
N ALA A 9 3.81 37.99 4.95
CA ALA A 9 2.72 38.91 4.73
C ALA A 9 3.36 40.28 4.58
N ALA A 10 3.34 40.81 3.36
CA ALA A 10 3.56 42.22 3.14
C ALA A 10 2.44 42.95 3.92
N ASN A 11 2.78 43.49 5.09
CA ASN A 11 1.91 44.42 5.79
C ASN A 11 1.92 45.74 5.00
N ASP A 12 0.99 45.87 4.07
CA ASP A 12 0.55 47.17 3.57
C ASP A 12 -0.26 47.83 4.70
N GLU A 13 0.44 48.49 5.63
CA GLU A 13 -0.22 49.39 6.59
C GLU A 13 -0.55 50.70 5.88
N GLU A 14 -1.80 50.83 5.42
CA GLU A 14 -2.42 52.11 5.11
C GLU A 14 -2.47 52.96 6.39
N LYS A 15 -1.61 53.99 6.47
CA LYS A 15 -1.69 55.04 7.48
C LYS A 15 -2.95 55.88 7.25
N SER A 16 -3.95 55.77 8.12
CA SER A 16 -5.03 56.76 8.24
C SER A 16 -4.52 57.99 9.00
N SER A 17 -4.53 59.14 8.35
CA SER A 17 -4.21 60.45 8.91
C SER A 17 -5.34 60.99 9.79
N GLU A 18 -5.10 61.19 11.08
CA GLU A 18 -5.84 62.16 11.91
C GLU A 18 -4.89 63.29 12.30
N GLN A 19 -5.25 64.51 11.86
CA GLN A 19 -4.54 65.77 12.06
C GLN A 19 -4.73 66.31 13.49
N THR A 20 -3.63 66.72 14.11
CA THR A 20 -3.61 67.81 15.09
C THR A 20 -2.42 68.72 14.79
N ASP A 21 -2.68 69.85 14.13
CA ASP A 21 -1.69 70.89 13.82
C ASP A 21 -1.39 71.75 15.06
N SER A 22 -0.13 71.74 15.49
CA SER A 22 0.48 72.82 16.28
C SER A 22 1.77 73.24 15.56
N ASP A 23 1.70 74.41 14.96
CA ASP A 23 2.67 75.09 14.10
C ASP A 23 4.09 75.17 14.70
N SER A 24 5.08 74.49 14.10
CA SER A 24 6.52 74.63 14.43
C SER A 24 7.44 73.99 13.36
N SER A 25 7.68 74.71 12.25
CA SER A 25 8.84 74.59 11.34
C SER A 25 9.20 73.20 10.77
N ASP A 26 8.54 72.87 9.66
CA ASP A 26 8.67 71.67 8.80
C ASP A 26 9.98 71.57 7.97
N TYR A 27 11.14 71.32 8.58
CA TYR A 27 12.33 70.88 7.81
C TYR A 27 13.22 69.81 8.47
N GLU A 28 12.89 69.29 9.66
CA GLU A 28 13.73 68.28 10.33
C GLU A 28 13.10 66.88 10.50
N ASP A 29 11.79 66.69 10.25
CA ASP A 29 11.11 65.43 10.57
C ASP A 29 11.12 64.35 9.46
N ASP A 30 11.60 64.68 8.26
CA ASP A 30 11.71 63.75 7.12
C ASP A 30 13.16 63.32 6.83
N LEU A 31 14.04 63.46 7.81
CA LEU A 31 15.43 63.04 7.69
C LEU A 31 15.55 61.52 7.88
N PRO A 32 16.17 60.77 6.95
CA PRO A 32 16.29 59.33 7.07
C PRO A 32 17.12 58.96 8.30
N ILE A 33 16.49 58.34 9.28
CA ILE A 33 17.14 57.94 10.52
C ILE A 33 18.14 56.82 10.22
N THR A 34 19.42 57.19 10.24
CA THR A 34 20.52 56.25 10.02
C THR A 34 20.71 55.35 11.25
N PHE A 35 21.15 54.12 11.02
CA PHE A 35 21.42 53.13 12.08
C PHE A 35 20.21 52.68 12.92
N ASN A 36 18.97 52.82 12.44
CA ASN A 36 17.75 52.40 13.14
C ASN A 36 17.11 51.10 12.60
N GLN A 37 17.95 50.14 12.21
CA GLN A 37 17.49 48.84 11.72
C GLN A 37 17.70 47.78 12.82
N PRO A 38 16.96 46.65 12.83
CA PRO A 38 17.09 45.62 13.88
C PRO A 38 18.52 45.15 14.11
N ARG A 39 19.33 45.06 13.05
CA ARG A 39 20.78 44.75 13.10
C ARG A 39 21.66 45.78 13.84
N HIS A 40 21.10 46.93 14.20
CA HIS A 40 21.77 48.07 14.84
C HIS A 40 21.20 48.35 16.23
N THR A 41 19.90 48.08 16.43
CA THR A 41 19.20 48.30 17.70
C THR A 41 19.16 47.05 18.58
N GLU A 42 19.17 45.86 17.98
CA GLU A 42 19.12 44.60 18.71
C GLU A 42 20.52 43.99 18.88
N PRO A 43 20.81 43.34 20.02
CA PRO A 43 22.04 42.58 20.18
C PRO A 43 22.06 41.44 19.15
N ILE A 44 23.16 41.34 18.40
CA ILE A 44 23.34 40.29 17.39
C ILE A 44 23.60 38.96 18.11
N ILE A 45 22.51 38.23 18.39
CA ILE A 45 22.53 36.92 19.04
C ILE A 45 22.28 35.85 17.98
N GLY A 46 23.05 34.75 18.03
CA GLY A 46 22.81 33.60 17.17
C GLY A 46 21.47 32.94 17.53
N PRO A 47 20.68 32.47 16.54
CA PRO A 47 19.43 31.79 16.82
C PRO A 47 19.65 30.56 17.70
N GLU A 48 18.72 30.29 18.60
CA GLU A 48 18.74 29.08 19.40
C GLU A 48 18.64 27.85 18.50
N ARG A 49 19.41 26.81 18.81
CA ARG A 49 19.47 25.61 17.98
C ARG A 49 18.24 24.74 18.23
N GLU A 50 17.27 24.80 17.32
CA GLU A 50 16.14 23.87 17.33
C GLU A 50 16.56 22.45 16.95
N GLU A 51 16.25 21.48 17.80
CA GLU A 51 16.42 20.06 17.47
C GLU A 51 15.26 19.57 16.59
N HIS A 52 15.56 19.27 15.33
CA HIS A 52 14.53 18.74 14.43
C HIS A 52 14.44 17.20 14.45
N THR A 53 13.23 16.68 14.50
CA THR A 53 12.93 15.23 14.59
C THR A 53 12.49 14.60 13.27
N TRP A 54 12.67 15.27 12.11
CA TRP A 54 12.24 14.77 10.80
C TRP A 54 13.00 13.54 10.30
N ARG A 55 14.16 13.23 10.89
CA ARG A 55 14.97 12.06 10.49
C ARG A 55 14.37 10.78 11.07
N ALA A 56 13.91 9.91 10.18
CA ALA A 56 13.54 8.54 10.56
C ALA A 56 14.75 7.81 11.15
N LYS A 57 14.69 7.49 12.45
CA LYS A 57 15.76 6.81 13.21
C LYS A 57 15.92 5.35 12.78
N GLU A 58 14.82 4.67 12.46
CA GLU A 58 14.80 3.27 12.04
C GLU A 58 14.25 3.16 10.61
N LYS A 59 15.03 2.57 9.71
CA LYS A 59 14.62 2.29 8.33
C LYS A 59 14.60 0.78 8.13
N TYR A 60 13.41 0.19 8.15
CA TYR A 60 13.25 -1.22 7.84
C TYR A 60 13.15 -1.44 6.34
N LYS A 61 13.90 -2.42 5.83
CA LYS A 61 13.71 -2.92 4.47
C LYS A 61 12.91 -4.22 4.52
N THR A 62 11.99 -4.39 3.58
CA THR A 62 11.33 -5.70 3.40
C THR A 62 12.28 -6.59 2.61
N HIS A 63 12.83 -7.62 3.27
CA HIS A 63 13.85 -8.49 2.68
C HIS A 63 13.23 -9.60 1.82
N CYS A 64 12.14 -10.20 2.29
CA CYS A 64 11.53 -11.36 1.65
C CYS A 64 10.01 -11.37 1.81
N VAL A 65 9.37 -12.13 0.91
CA VAL A 65 7.91 -12.32 0.84
C VAL A 65 7.57 -13.80 0.94
N ALA A 66 6.64 -14.13 1.84
CA ALA A 66 5.88 -15.37 1.84
C ALA A 66 4.56 -15.13 1.10
N LEU A 67 4.35 -15.81 -0.02
CA LEU A 67 3.06 -15.82 -0.71
C LEU A 67 2.34 -17.14 -0.39
N VAL A 68 1.26 -17.07 0.38
CA VAL A 68 0.43 -18.20 0.78
C VAL A 68 -0.93 -18.07 0.10
N LEU A 69 -1.14 -18.86 -0.95
CA LEU A 69 -2.37 -18.84 -1.74
C LEU A 69 -3.21 -20.08 -1.43
N CYS A 70 -4.19 -19.93 -0.55
CA CYS A 70 -5.16 -20.97 -0.22
C CYS A 70 -6.36 -20.88 -1.18
N LEU A 71 -6.13 -21.30 -2.42
CA LEU A 71 -7.11 -21.36 -3.50
C LEU A 71 -7.36 -22.82 -3.89
N ASN A 72 -8.63 -23.26 -3.89
CA ASN A 72 -9.04 -24.53 -4.46
C ASN A 72 -9.78 -24.27 -5.78
N VAL A 73 -9.05 -24.31 -6.89
CA VAL A 73 -9.62 -23.92 -8.19
C VAL A 73 -10.73 -24.90 -8.59
N GLY A 74 -11.94 -24.39 -8.72
CA GLY A 74 -13.11 -25.17 -9.13
C GLY A 74 -13.91 -25.79 -7.98
N VAL A 75 -13.48 -25.63 -6.73
CA VAL A 75 -14.20 -26.10 -5.54
C VAL A 75 -14.38 -24.93 -4.58
N ASP A 76 -15.63 -24.56 -4.30
CA ASP A 76 -15.91 -23.47 -3.39
C ASP A 76 -15.89 -23.93 -1.93
N PRO A 77 -15.42 -23.06 -1.00
CA PRO A 77 -15.56 -23.33 0.41
C PRO A 77 -17.04 -23.28 0.84
N PRO A 78 -17.41 -23.99 1.91
CA PRO A 78 -18.80 -24.15 2.36
C PRO A 78 -19.49 -22.82 2.75
N ASP A 79 -18.72 -21.79 3.08
CA ASP A 79 -19.24 -20.49 3.56
C ASP A 79 -19.66 -19.52 2.45
N VAL A 80 -19.36 -19.86 1.18
CA VAL A 80 -19.59 -18.97 0.04
C VAL A 80 -20.80 -19.45 -0.74
N ILE A 81 -21.90 -18.70 -0.62
CA ILE A 81 -23.08 -18.88 -1.46
C ILE A 81 -22.86 -18.10 -2.75
N LYS A 82 -22.64 -18.80 -3.87
CA LYS A 82 -22.47 -18.17 -5.18
C LYS A 82 -23.77 -17.53 -5.65
N THR A 83 -23.70 -16.24 -5.98
CA THR A 83 -24.72 -15.57 -6.80
C THR A 83 -24.43 -15.84 -8.28
N GLN A 84 -25.36 -16.41 -9.04
CA GLN A 84 -25.20 -16.50 -10.49
C GLN A 84 -25.50 -15.13 -11.15
N PRO A 85 -24.66 -14.63 -12.08
CA PRO A 85 -23.38 -15.18 -12.53
C PRO A 85 -22.20 -14.75 -11.64
N SER A 86 -21.42 -15.70 -11.12
CA SER A 86 -20.14 -15.45 -10.44
C SER A 86 -18.99 -15.86 -11.35
N LYS A 87 -18.29 -14.91 -11.98
CA LYS A 87 -17.07 -15.19 -12.75
C LYS A 87 -15.88 -15.02 -11.82
N LEU A 88 -15.25 -16.12 -11.40
CA LEU A 88 -14.02 -16.09 -10.61
C LEU A 88 -12.86 -15.71 -11.52
N ILE A 89 -12.66 -14.42 -11.75
CA ILE A 89 -11.46 -13.91 -12.44
C ILE A 89 -10.38 -13.76 -11.36
N ILE A 90 -9.56 -14.80 -11.15
CA ILE A 90 -8.30 -14.67 -10.41
C ILE A 90 -7.27 -14.15 -11.40
N THR A 91 -6.62 -13.03 -11.10
CA THR A 91 -5.60 -12.45 -11.99
C THR A 91 -4.29 -13.24 -11.95
N ASN A 92 -4.28 -14.48 -12.45
CA ASN A 92 -3.11 -15.37 -12.44
C ASN A 92 -1.91 -14.85 -13.25
N GLN A 93 -2.04 -13.76 -14.00
CA GLN A 93 -0.92 -13.20 -14.77
C GLN A 93 0.03 -12.42 -13.85
N GLY A 94 1.16 -13.05 -13.49
CA GLY A 94 2.35 -12.34 -13.04
C GLY A 94 2.41 -11.98 -11.54
N PHE A 95 1.74 -12.73 -10.65
CA PHE A 95 1.85 -12.52 -9.20
C PHE A 95 3.32 -12.39 -8.74
N GLY A 96 4.26 -13.18 -9.28
CA GLY A 96 5.69 -13.06 -8.99
C GLY A 96 6.36 -11.82 -9.60
N ASP A 97 6.00 -11.45 -10.82
CA ASP A 97 6.63 -10.37 -11.60
C ASP A 97 6.19 -8.96 -11.13
N HIS A 98 5.06 -8.86 -10.44
CA HIS A 98 4.57 -7.57 -9.95
C HIS A 98 5.20 -7.18 -8.60
N TRP A 99 5.47 -8.15 -7.71
CA TRP A 99 6.20 -7.87 -6.46
C TRP A 99 7.68 -7.57 -6.69
N THR A 100 8.30 -8.12 -7.75
CA THR A 100 9.65 -7.74 -8.18
C THR A 100 9.72 -6.31 -8.72
N CYS A 101 8.63 -5.78 -9.30
CA CYS A 101 8.53 -4.36 -9.69
C CYS A 101 8.60 -3.40 -8.48
N ILE A 102 8.14 -3.83 -7.30
CA ILE A 102 8.24 -3.10 -6.01
C ILE A 102 9.63 -3.32 -5.35
N ALA A 103 10.61 -3.88 -6.06
CA ALA A 103 11.95 -4.20 -5.56
C ALA A 103 11.95 -5.16 -4.35
N ILE A 104 10.98 -6.07 -4.29
CA ILE A 104 10.91 -7.11 -3.26
C ILE A 104 11.23 -8.47 -3.91
N THR A 105 12.27 -9.14 -3.39
CA THR A 105 12.62 -10.49 -3.83
C THR A 105 11.56 -11.47 -3.33
N VAL A 106 10.67 -11.91 -4.22
CA VAL A 106 9.78 -13.05 -3.98
C VAL A 106 10.65 -14.30 -3.94
N ARG A 107 10.73 -14.97 -2.80
CA ARG A 107 11.68 -16.08 -2.62
C ARG A 107 11.03 -17.46 -2.61
N GLU A 108 9.79 -17.61 -2.16
CA GLU A 108 9.12 -18.93 -2.13
C GLU A 108 7.59 -18.80 -2.26
N MET A 109 7.03 -19.51 -3.24
CA MET A 109 5.59 -19.72 -3.43
C MET A 109 5.27 -21.12 -2.91
N ALA A 110 4.56 -21.24 -1.79
CA ALA A 110 4.30 -22.55 -1.18
C ALA A 110 3.07 -23.21 -1.82
N ALA A 111 3.27 -23.91 -2.93
CA ALA A 111 2.37 -24.96 -3.39
C ALA A 111 3.02 -26.31 -3.03
N PRO A 112 2.72 -26.93 -1.86
CA PRO A 112 1.40 -27.02 -1.23
C PRO A 112 1.21 -26.25 0.10
N CYS A 113 0.01 -25.70 0.30
CA CYS A 113 -0.42 -24.95 1.51
C CYS A 113 -0.64 -25.84 2.75
N SER A 114 0.23 -26.81 3.01
CA SER A 114 0.17 -27.58 4.26
C SER A 114 0.70 -26.77 5.44
N LEU A 115 0.14 -26.99 6.63
CA LEU A 115 0.57 -26.34 7.87
C LEU A 115 2.09 -26.47 8.10
N GLN A 116 2.65 -27.65 7.84
CA GLN A 116 4.08 -27.91 7.97
C GLN A 116 4.92 -27.13 6.96
N THR A 117 4.43 -27.01 5.71
CA THR A 117 5.10 -26.21 4.67
C THR A 117 5.13 -24.74 5.08
N ILE A 118 4.01 -24.19 5.55
CA ILE A 118 3.89 -22.79 5.98
C ILE A 118 4.80 -22.52 7.18
N LYS A 119 4.84 -23.41 8.17
CA LYS A 119 5.74 -23.30 9.31
C LYS A 119 7.22 -23.26 8.86
N LYS A 120 7.63 -24.21 8.01
CA LYS A 120 9.00 -24.26 7.48
C LYS A 120 9.35 -23.00 6.68
N LEU A 121 8.43 -22.52 5.84
CA LEU A 121 8.56 -21.28 5.07
C LEU A 121 8.76 -20.08 6.00
N CYS A 122 7.86 -19.83 6.95
CA CYS A 122 7.93 -18.70 7.87
C CYS A 122 9.24 -18.71 8.68
N CYS A 123 9.59 -19.86 9.27
CA CYS A 123 10.83 -20.03 10.02
C CYS A 123 12.09 -19.89 9.14
N SER A 124 12.05 -20.29 7.87
CA SER A 124 13.14 -20.10 6.91
C SER A 124 13.34 -18.62 6.59
N LEU A 125 12.25 -17.93 6.24
CA LEU A 125 12.28 -16.51 5.89
C LEU A 125 12.73 -15.63 7.05
N ARG A 126 12.27 -15.89 8.28
CA ARG A 126 12.75 -15.17 9.48
C ARG A 126 14.25 -15.39 9.72
N ARG A 127 14.74 -16.65 9.64
CA ARG A 127 16.17 -16.93 9.79
C ARG A 127 17.03 -16.19 8.76
N ASN A 128 16.53 -16.05 7.53
CA ASN A 128 17.23 -15.36 6.45
C ASN A 128 17.18 -13.83 6.61
N ALA A 129 16.03 -13.26 7.01
CA ALA A 129 15.84 -11.83 7.15
C ALA A 129 16.49 -11.23 8.41
N LYS A 130 16.72 -12.03 9.46
CA LYS A 130 17.23 -11.58 10.77
C LYS A 130 16.34 -10.47 11.34
N GLU A 131 16.84 -9.22 11.36
CA GLU A 131 16.18 -8.02 11.88
C GLU A 131 15.40 -7.25 10.81
N GLU A 132 15.49 -7.66 9.54
CA GLU A 132 14.74 -7.06 8.44
C GLU A 132 13.28 -7.53 8.44
N ARG A 133 12.47 -6.78 7.70
CA ARG A 133 11.03 -7.03 7.62
C ARG A 133 10.73 -8.19 6.67
N VAL A 134 9.83 -9.06 7.10
CA VAL A 134 9.27 -10.15 6.27
C VAL A 134 7.82 -9.82 5.95
N LEU A 135 7.44 -9.91 4.67
CA LEU A 135 6.05 -9.78 4.22
C LEU A 135 5.40 -11.17 4.17
N PHE A 136 4.25 -11.33 4.80
CA PHE A 136 3.38 -12.50 4.69
C PHE A 136 2.07 -12.10 4.02
N HIS A 137 1.88 -12.58 2.80
CA HIS A 137 0.67 -12.36 2.02
C HIS A 137 -0.15 -13.64 2.01
N TYR A 138 -1.35 -13.57 2.58
CA TYR A 138 -2.30 -14.67 2.64
C TYR A 138 -3.52 -14.34 1.80
N ASN A 139 -3.79 -15.22 0.83
CA ASN A 139 -5.02 -15.20 0.06
C ASN A 139 -5.86 -16.42 0.47
N GLY A 140 -7.03 -16.16 1.07
CA GLY A 140 -7.90 -17.18 1.66
C GLY A 140 -9.23 -17.36 0.92
N HIS A 141 -9.28 -17.13 -0.39
CA HIS A 141 -10.55 -17.19 -1.15
C HIS A 141 -11.09 -18.62 -1.35
N GLY A 142 -10.23 -19.64 -1.32
CA GLY A 142 -10.62 -21.05 -1.53
C GLY A 142 -10.90 -21.82 -0.23
N VAL A 143 -10.95 -21.14 0.91
CA VAL A 143 -11.10 -21.75 2.24
C VAL A 143 -12.22 -21.04 3.03
N PRO A 144 -12.74 -21.65 4.11
CA PRO A 144 -13.73 -21.02 4.98
C PRO A 144 -13.25 -19.67 5.54
N LYS A 145 -14.19 -18.86 6.03
CA LYS A 145 -13.88 -17.57 6.65
C LYS A 145 -13.06 -17.78 7.94
N PRO A 146 -12.16 -16.85 8.28
CA PRO A 146 -11.43 -16.88 9.54
C PRO A 146 -12.37 -16.98 10.74
N THR A 147 -11.96 -17.76 11.74
CA THR A 147 -12.75 -18.02 12.95
C THR A 147 -12.69 -16.82 13.91
N ALA A 148 -13.68 -16.71 14.80
CA ALA A 148 -13.69 -15.69 15.87
C ALA A 148 -12.56 -15.89 16.89
N GLN A 149 -11.98 -17.09 16.93
CA GLN A 149 -10.85 -17.47 17.76
C GLN A 149 -9.51 -17.00 17.17
N GLY A 150 -9.51 -16.37 15.99
CA GLY A 150 -8.28 -15.91 15.35
C GLY A 150 -7.50 -17.03 14.68
N GLU A 151 -8.20 -17.93 13.99
CA GLU A 151 -7.59 -18.96 13.15
C GLU A 151 -7.89 -18.66 11.68
N ILE A 152 -6.89 -18.90 10.83
CA ILE A 152 -7.03 -18.90 9.37
C ILE A 152 -7.00 -20.33 8.85
N TRP A 153 -7.60 -20.57 7.70
CA TRP A 153 -7.71 -21.91 7.15
C TRP A 153 -6.65 -22.18 6.09
N VAL A 154 -6.07 -23.36 6.13
CA VAL A 154 -5.12 -23.86 5.14
C VAL A 154 -5.52 -25.27 4.70
N PHE A 155 -4.89 -25.81 3.67
CA PHE A 155 -5.20 -27.16 3.21
C PHE A 155 -4.34 -28.21 3.91
N ASN A 156 -4.86 -29.43 4.02
CA ASN A 156 -3.99 -30.57 4.26
C ASN A 156 -3.17 -30.92 3.00
N ARG A 157 -2.18 -31.82 3.13
CA ARG A 157 -1.33 -32.23 2.00
C ARG A 157 -2.11 -32.86 0.84
N ALA A 158 -3.27 -33.45 1.14
CA ALA A 158 -4.13 -34.13 0.17
C ALA A 158 -5.24 -33.23 -0.43
N TYR A 159 -5.31 -31.96 -0.05
CA TYR A 159 -6.38 -31.01 -0.43
C TYR A 159 -7.81 -31.51 -0.16
N THR A 160 -7.99 -32.36 0.85
CA THR A 160 -9.30 -32.95 1.20
C THR A 160 -9.96 -32.29 2.40
N GLN A 161 -9.17 -31.66 3.27
CA GLN A 161 -9.65 -31.06 4.52
C GLN A 161 -9.01 -29.69 4.73
N TYR A 162 -9.79 -28.79 5.34
CA TYR A 162 -9.31 -27.52 5.85
C TYR A 162 -8.72 -27.72 7.25
N ILE A 163 -7.51 -27.22 7.44
CA ILE A 163 -6.76 -27.30 8.69
C ILE A 163 -6.68 -25.88 9.28
N PRO A 164 -7.05 -25.68 10.55
CA PRO A 164 -6.92 -24.37 11.19
C PRO A 164 -5.46 -24.07 11.50
N LEU A 165 -5.05 -22.83 11.25
CA LEU A 165 -3.77 -22.25 11.61
C LEU A 165 -4.03 -21.07 12.56
N SER A 166 -3.57 -21.20 13.80
CA SER A 166 -3.68 -20.13 14.79
C SER A 166 -2.78 -18.94 14.48
N MET A 167 -3.32 -17.73 14.63
CA MET A 167 -2.53 -16.50 14.49
C MET A 167 -1.43 -16.39 15.55
N PHE A 168 -1.61 -16.99 16.72
CA PHE A 168 -0.60 -17.05 17.78
C PHE A 168 0.67 -17.79 17.32
N ASP A 169 0.50 -18.93 16.66
CA ASP A 169 1.60 -19.72 16.12
C ASP A 169 2.29 -19.00 14.95
N LEU A 170 1.49 -18.40 14.06
CA LEU A 170 2.01 -17.66 12.91
C LEU A 170 2.87 -16.47 13.35
N GLN A 171 2.47 -15.73 14.39
CA GLN A 171 3.28 -14.66 15.00
C GLN A 171 4.65 -15.18 15.46
N THR A 172 4.65 -16.33 16.12
CA THR A 172 5.87 -16.98 16.62
C THR A 172 6.81 -17.36 15.48
N TRP A 173 6.29 -17.95 14.40
CA TRP A 173 7.12 -18.39 13.27
C TRP A 173 7.69 -17.23 12.46
N MET A 174 6.89 -16.19 12.29
CA MET A 174 7.26 -15.00 11.51
C MET A 174 8.11 -14.01 12.28
N GLY A 175 8.05 -13.98 13.61
CA GLY A 175 8.77 -13.03 14.45
C GLY A 175 8.43 -11.56 14.16
N ALA A 176 9.30 -10.64 14.57
CA ALA A 176 9.20 -9.21 14.29
C ALA A 176 10.55 -8.66 13.78
N PRO A 177 10.57 -7.64 12.91
CA PRO A 177 9.43 -6.91 12.34
C PRO A 177 8.79 -7.66 11.15
N SER A 178 7.46 -7.62 11.05
CA SER A 178 6.71 -8.34 10.00
C SER A 178 5.57 -7.49 9.41
N LEU A 179 5.26 -7.68 8.14
CA LEU A 179 4.12 -7.09 7.44
C LEU A 179 3.17 -8.20 7.03
N TYR A 180 1.88 -8.08 7.32
CA TYR A 180 0.87 -9.07 6.96
C TYR A 180 -0.16 -8.45 6.02
N VAL A 181 -0.56 -9.20 5.00
CA VAL A 181 -1.61 -8.83 4.05
C VAL A 181 -2.61 -9.99 4.00
N TYR A 182 -3.85 -9.73 4.38
CA TYR A 182 -4.93 -10.70 4.41
C TYR A 182 -5.97 -10.37 3.34
N ASP A 183 -5.94 -11.11 2.24
CA ASP A 183 -6.97 -11.09 1.21
C ASP A 183 -7.97 -12.23 1.44
N CYS A 184 -8.92 -11.97 2.34
CA CYS A 184 -10.00 -12.88 2.68
C CYS A 184 -11.22 -12.10 3.20
N SER A 185 -12.38 -12.76 3.19
CA SER A 185 -13.56 -12.24 3.89
C SER A 185 -13.33 -12.30 5.41
N ASN A 186 -13.95 -11.39 6.17
CA ASN A 186 -13.80 -11.29 7.62
C ASN A 186 -12.36 -11.03 8.12
N ALA A 187 -11.50 -10.40 7.31
CA ALA A 187 -10.10 -10.14 7.63
C ALA A 187 -9.90 -9.27 8.90
N GLY A 188 -10.83 -8.36 9.20
CA GLY A 188 -10.76 -7.52 10.40
C GLY A 188 -10.74 -8.32 11.71
N THR A 189 -11.37 -9.50 11.73
CA THR A 189 -11.34 -10.40 12.90
C THR A 189 -9.92 -10.90 13.17
N ILE A 190 -9.17 -11.24 12.11
CA ILE A 190 -7.76 -11.66 12.21
C ILE A 190 -6.92 -10.55 12.85
N ILE A 191 -7.08 -9.31 12.37
CA ILE A 191 -6.30 -8.16 12.84
C ILE A 191 -6.56 -7.89 14.33
N ASN A 192 -7.82 -7.95 14.75
CA ASN A 192 -8.20 -7.77 16.15
C ASN A 192 -7.58 -8.87 17.04
N MET A 193 -7.69 -10.13 16.62
CA MET A 193 -7.13 -11.28 17.35
C MET A 193 -5.61 -11.27 17.37
N PHE A 194 -4.96 -10.83 16.30
CA PHE A 194 -3.50 -10.64 16.26
C PHE A 194 -3.05 -9.70 17.38
N HIS A 195 -3.75 -8.59 17.59
CA HIS A 195 -3.40 -7.66 18.67
C HIS A 195 -3.57 -8.28 20.07
N MET A 196 -4.61 -9.09 20.26
CA MET A 196 -4.82 -9.83 21.51
C MET A 196 -3.71 -10.86 21.74
N PHE A 197 -3.35 -11.64 20.73
CA PHE A 197 -2.27 -12.63 20.81
C PHE A 197 -0.90 -11.99 21.01
N ALA A 198 -0.64 -10.82 20.44
CA ALA A 198 0.60 -10.07 20.70
C ALA A 198 0.74 -9.67 22.18
N LYS A 199 -0.36 -9.27 22.83
CA LYS A 199 -0.37 -9.02 24.29
C LYS A 199 -0.19 -10.31 25.09
N GLN A 200 -0.77 -11.41 24.62
CA GLN A 200 -0.62 -12.71 25.26
C GLN A 200 0.82 -13.22 25.21
N HIS A 201 1.49 -13.13 24.06
CA HIS A 201 2.92 -13.44 23.89
C HIS A 201 3.78 -12.69 24.92
N TYR A 202 3.52 -11.40 25.11
CA TYR A 202 4.23 -10.61 26.10
C TYR A 202 3.98 -11.09 27.54
N ARG A 203 2.75 -11.43 27.89
CA ARG A 203 2.40 -11.99 29.22
C ARG A 203 3.07 -13.34 29.48
N GLU A 204 3.12 -14.21 28.47
CA GLU A 204 3.78 -15.52 28.57
C GLU A 204 5.30 -15.36 28.71
N TYR A 205 5.90 -14.44 27.95
CA TYR A 205 7.31 -14.06 28.13
C TYR A 205 7.61 -13.58 29.56
N GLU A 206 6.78 -12.72 30.14
CA GLU A 206 6.98 -12.24 31.52
C GLU A 206 6.85 -13.36 32.57
N LYS A 207 5.95 -14.32 32.35
CA LYS A 207 5.83 -15.50 33.23
C LYS A 207 7.05 -16.39 33.13
N ASP A 208 7.51 -16.67 31.91
CA ASP A 208 8.70 -17.48 31.67
C ASP A 208 9.95 -16.81 32.23
N LEU A 209 10.06 -15.49 32.11
CA LEU A 209 11.14 -14.71 32.69
C LEU A 209 11.17 -14.83 34.23
N LYS A 210 10.00 -14.78 34.87
CA LYS A 210 9.88 -14.97 36.33
C LYS A 210 10.20 -16.39 36.78
N ALA A 211 9.87 -17.40 35.97
CA ALA A 211 10.07 -18.80 36.32
C ALA A 211 11.49 -19.30 36.04
N LYS A 212 12.09 -18.92 34.91
CA LYS A 212 13.36 -19.47 34.40
C LYS A 212 14.54 -18.50 34.50
N GLY A 213 14.29 -17.23 34.87
CA GLY A 213 15.31 -16.19 34.93
C GLY A 213 15.70 -15.64 33.54
N ARG A 214 16.40 -14.50 33.52
CA ARG A 214 16.71 -13.74 32.30
C ARG A 214 17.68 -14.43 31.35
N ASP A 215 18.58 -15.26 31.88
CA ASP A 215 19.63 -15.91 31.09
C ASP A 215 19.08 -17.03 30.19
N ALA A 216 17.90 -17.58 30.50
CA ALA A 216 17.29 -18.68 29.76
C ALA A 216 16.28 -18.24 28.67
N VAL A 217 15.70 -17.05 28.77
CA VAL A 217 14.49 -16.66 28.00
C VAL A 217 14.78 -15.69 26.85
N GLY A 218 16.00 -15.15 26.75
CA GLY A 218 16.39 -14.23 25.67
C GLY A 218 15.63 -12.89 25.69
N PRO A 219 15.89 -11.98 24.73
CA PRO A 219 15.20 -10.69 24.69
C PRO A 219 13.74 -10.83 24.22
N PRO A 220 12.83 -9.95 24.68
CA PRO A 220 11.43 -10.00 24.27
C PRO A 220 11.26 -9.61 22.80
N VAL A 221 10.42 -10.34 22.08
CA VAL A 221 10.02 -9.97 20.72
C VAL A 221 8.91 -8.93 20.79
N SER A 222 9.17 -7.74 20.23
CA SER A 222 8.17 -6.66 20.17
C SER A 222 7.39 -6.71 18.86
N TYR A 223 6.11 -7.10 18.93
CA TYR A 223 5.19 -7.07 17.79
C TYR A 223 4.60 -5.67 17.51
N LYS A 224 5.03 -4.62 18.23
CA LYS A 224 4.53 -3.23 18.03
C LYS A 224 4.80 -2.70 16.62
N ASN A 225 5.90 -3.14 16.01
CA ASN A 225 6.32 -2.72 14.66
C ASN A 225 5.74 -3.62 13.56
N CYS A 226 4.81 -4.52 13.88
CA CYS A 226 4.12 -5.35 12.90
C CYS A 226 3.00 -4.57 12.22
N ILE A 227 3.05 -4.46 10.90
CA ILE A 227 2.02 -3.81 10.10
C ILE A 227 1.07 -4.87 9.55
N GLN A 228 -0.22 -4.58 9.53
CA GLN A 228 -1.24 -5.49 9.03
C GLN A 228 -2.19 -4.75 8.09
N LEU A 229 -2.50 -5.36 6.95
CA LEU A 229 -3.45 -4.88 5.96
C LEU A 229 -4.50 -5.98 5.77
N GLY A 230 -5.77 -5.66 6.01
CA GLY A 230 -6.89 -6.59 5.83
C GLY A 230 -7.85 -6.06 4.78
N ALA A 231 -8.37 -6.96 3.95
CA ALA A 231 -9.23 -6.61 2.83
C ALA A 231 -10.58 -6.02 3.24
N CYS A 232 -11.13 -6.43 4.38
CA CYS A 232 -12.46 -6.03 4.86
C CYS A 232 -12.54 -6.00 6.39
N ALA A 233 -13.53 -5.29 6.93
CA ALA A 233 -13.75 -5.22 8.38
C ALA A 233 -14.27 -6.56 8.95
N ALA A 234 -14.28 -6.69 10.29
CA ALA A 234 -14.88 -7.83 10.95
C ALA A 234 -16.38 -7.93 10.61
N GLY A 235 -16.85 -9.12 10.27
CA GLY A 235 -18.23 -9.38 9.82
C GLY A 235 -18.53 -9.03 8.37
N GLN A 236 -17.62 -8.37 7.65
CA GLN A 236 -17.80 -8.07 6.22
C GLN A 236 -17.30 -9.21 5.34
N SER A 237 -17.89 -9.33 4.15
CA SER A 237 -17.48 -10.29 3.12
C SER A 237 -17.03 -9.55 1.88
N LEU A 238 -16.14 -10.17 1.11
CA LEU A 238 -15.61 -9.61 -0.13
C LEU A 238 -16.70 -9.51 -1.21
N PRO A 239 -16.59 -8.54 -2.13
CA PRO A 239 -17.56 -8.40 -3.21
C PRO A 239 -17.51 -9.60 -4.17
N MET A 240 -18.68 -10.10 -4.56
CA MET A 240 -18.84 -11.23 -5.50
C MET A 240 -19.25 -10.78 -6.92
N SER A 241 -19.10 -9.49 -7.24
CA SER A 241 -19.48 -8.97 -8.57
C SER A 241 -18.62 -9.62 -9.66
N PRO A 242 -19.22 -10.14 -10.76
CA PRO A 242 -18.48 -10.78 -11.85
C PRO A 242 -17.62 -9.81 -12.67
N GLU A 243 -17.83 -8.50 -12.52
CA GLU A 243 -17.08 -7.45 -13.22
C GLU A 243 -15.72 -7.15 -12.57
N LEU A 244 -15.58 -7.51 -11.29
CA LEU A 244 -14.39 -7.26 -10.50
C LEU A 244 -13.57 -8.54 -10.36
N PRO A 245 -12.23 -8.42 -10.25
CA PRO A 245 -11.40 -9.56 -9.89
C PRO A 245 -11.76 -10.06 -8.49
N ALA A 246 -11.62 -11.37 -8.28
CA ALA A 246 -11.86 -11.98 -6.96
C ALA A 246 -10.84 -11.46 -5.93
N ASP A 247 -9.59 -11.29 -6.37
CA ASP A 247 -8.46 -10.74 -5.64
C ASP A 247 -8.42 -9.20 -5.67
N LEU A 248 -9.57 -8.52 -5.53
CA LEU A 248 -9.70 -7.06 -5.61
C LEU A 248 -8.73 -6.33 -4.66
N PHE A 249 -8.62 -6.79 -3.42
CA PHE A 249 -7.74 -6.15 -2.44
C PHE A 249 -6.28 -6.27 -2.83
N THR A 250 -5.86 -7.48 -3.23
CA THR A 250 -4.50 -7.71 -3.71
C THR A 250 -4.21 -6.90 -4.98
N ALA A 251 -5.13 -6.87 -5.94
CA ALA A 251 -5.02 -6.10 -7.17
C ALA A 251 -4.86 -4.60 -6.91
N CYS A 252 -5.56 -4.04 -5.92
CA CYS A 252 -5.38 -2.65 -5.50
C CYS A 252 -3.98 -2.37 -4.93
N LEU A 253 -3.37 -3.32 -4.22
CA LEU A 253 -2.05 -3.17 -3.62
C LEU A 253 -0.92 -3.39 -4.62
N THR A 254 -1.07 -4.35 -5.52
CA THR A 254 -0.01 -4.74 -6.47
C THR A 254 -0.14 -3.98 -7.79
N THR A 255 -1.35 -3.78 -8.30
CA THR A 255 -1.65 -3.20 -9.62
C THR A 255 -2.57 -1.95 -9.55
N PRO A 256 -2.23 -0.94 -8.73
CA PRO A 256 -3.16 0.16 -8.40
C PRO A 256 -3.65 0.93 -9.63
N VAL A 257 -2.79 1.20 -10.62
CA VAL A 257 -3.17 1.94 -11.83
C VAL A 257 -4.18 1.17 -12.66
N LYS A 258 -3.93 -0.12 -12.89
CA LYS A 258 -4.80 -1.00 -13.68
C LYS A 258 -6.16 -1.15 -13.01
N MET A 259 -6.19 -1.37 -11.70
CA MET A 259 -7.42 -1.51 -10.94
C MET A 259 -8.19 -0.18 -10.86
N ALA A 260 -7.51 0.96 -10.67
CA ALA A 260 -8.15 2.27 -10.67
C ALA A 260 -8.79 2.59 -12.03
N MET A 261 -8.11 2.31 -13.14
CA MET A 261 -8.68 2.49 -14.48
C MET A 261 -9.89 1.58 -14.70
N LYS A 262 -9.78 0.28 -14.36
CA LYS A 262 -10.90 -0.66 -14.47
C LYS A 262 -12.10 -0.23 -13.62
N TRP A 263 -11.86 0.17 -12.37
CA TRP A 263 -12.91 0.68 -11.48
C TRP A 263 -13.57 1.95 -12.00
N PHE A 264 -12.78 2.89 -12.54
CA PHE A 264 -13.29 4.12 -13.12
C PHE A 264 -14.23 3.86 -14.31
N VAL A 265 -13.84 2.93 -15.20
CA VAL A 265 -14.66 2.51 -16.35
C VAL A 265 -15.95 1.81 -15.91
N LEU A 266 -15.90 0.97 -14.87
CA LEU A 266 -17.08 0.28 -14.36
C LEU A 266 -18.06 1.23 -13.65
N ARG A 267 -17.57 2.25 -12.94
CA ARG A 267 -18.42 3.21 -12.20
C ARG A 267 -18.97 4.32 -13.08
N SER A 268 -18.17 4.81 -14.02
CA SER A 268 -18.60 5.81 -15.00
C SER A 268 -19.47 5.07 -16.00
N ARG A 269 -20.81 5.18 -15.90
CA ARG A 269 -21.76 4.51 -16.78
C ARG A 269 -22.08 5.32 -18.05
N PRO A 270 -21.28 5.40 -19.13
CA PRO A 270 -21.88 5.54 -20.44
C PRO A 270 -22.37 4.15 -20.85
N ARG A 271 -23.63 4.07 -21.30
CA ARG A 271 -24.42 2.88 -21.64
C ARG A 271 -23.83 1.93 -22.73
N ALA A 272 -22.54 1.98 -23.00
CA ALA A 272 -21.84 1.14 -23.96
C ALA A 272 -20.32 1.21 -23.76
N THR A 273 -19.81 0.81 -22.59
CA THR A 273 -18.37 0.49 -22.49
C THR A 273 -18.13 -0.78 -23.29
N ARG A 274 -17.52 -0.66 -24.48
CA ARG A 274 -17.09 -1.82 -25.29
C ARG A 274 -16.19 -2.70 -24.42
N ALA A 275 -16.47 -4.01 -24.39
CA ALA A 275 -15.60 -5.00 -23.76
C ALA A 275 -14.12 -4.80 -24.14
N ASP A 276 -13.89 -4.33 -25.38
CA ASP A 276 -12.62 -3.90 -25.96
C ASP A 276 -11.78 -2.97 -25.08
N LEU A 277 -12.40 -2.08 -24.28
CA LEU A 277 -11.67 -1.15 -23.42
C LEU A 277 -11.10 -1.83 -22.17
N ILE A 278 -11.82 -2.79 -21.61
CA ILE A 278 -11.35 -3.58 -20.46
C ILE A 278 -10.19 -4.46 -20.93
N ASP A 279 -10.32 -5.09 -22.09
CA ASP A 279 -9.26 -5.88 -22.71
C ASP A 279 -8.03 -5.02 -23.08
N LEU A 280 -8.23 -3.77 -23.51
CA LEU A 280 -7.13 -2.86 -23.79
C LEU A 280 -6.38 -2.43 -22.52
N ILE A 281 -7.09 -2.20 -21.41
CA ILE A 281 -6.47 -1.93 -20.11
C ILE A 281 -5.68 -3.15 -19.65
N ASP A 282 -6.25 -4.35 -19.82
CA ASP A 282 -5.60 -5.60 -19.45
C ASP A 282 -4.30 -5.84 -20.24
N ASN A 283 -4.27 -5.43 -21.51
CA ASN A 283 -3.13 -5.54 -22.43
C ASN A 283 -2.19 -4.31 -22.41
N SER A 284 -2.41 -3.32 -21.54
CA SER A 284 -1.58 -2.12 -21.51
C SER A 284 -0.18 -2.42 -20.92
N THR A 285 0.79 -2.71 -21.78
CA THR A 285 2.17 -3.10 -21.45
C THR A 285 3.11 -1.94 -21.08
N GLY A 286 2.56 -0.81 -20.61
CA GLY A 286 3.36 0.36 -20.25
C GLY A 286 4.24 0.12 -19.02
N SER A 287 5.57 0.23 -19.16
CA SER A 287 6.48 0.17 -18.02
C SER A 287 6.28 1.38 -17.09
N SER A 288 5.85 1.14 -15.84
CA SER A 288 5.51 2.20 -14.87
C SER A 288 6.69 3.10 -14.45
N ARG A 289 7.92 2.74 -14.84
CA ARG A 289 9.14 3.49 -14.50
C ARG A 289 9.42 4.69 -15.39
N ARG A 290 8.72 4.86 -16.51
CA ARG A 290 8.95 5.97 -17.46
C ARG A 290 7.84 7.01 -17.38
N SER A 291 8.13 8.14 -16.73
CA SER A 291 7.23 9.31 -16.63
C SER A 291 6.88 9.96 -17.97
N ARG A 292 7.64 9.65 -19.03
CA ARG A 292 7.47 10.22 -20.38
C ARG A 292 6.59 9.39 -21.32
N THR A 293 6.25 8.15 -20.97
CA THR A 293 5.38 7.31 -21.81
C THR A 293 3.97 7.32 -21.24
N ARG A 294 3.08 8.07 -21.90
CA ARG A 294 1.65 7.81 -21.81
C ARG A 294 1.46 6.37 -22.30
N SER A 295 0.70 5.56 -21.55
CA SER A 295 0.27 4.22 -22.01
C SER A 295 -0.24 4.34 -23.45
N PRO A 296 0.19 3.47 -24.38
CA PRO A 296 -0.06 3.68 -25.80
C PRO A 296 -1.57 3.74 -26.04
N GLY A 297 -2.05 4.93 -26.39
CA GLY A 297 -3.41 5.12 -26.87
C GLY A 297 -3.57 4.45 -28.23
N PRO A 298 -4.81 4.11 -28.63
CA PRO A 298 -5.05 3.51 -29.93
C PRO A 298 -4.51 4.43 -31.05
N PRO A 299 -3.95 3.86 -32.13
CA PRO A 299 -3.46 4.66 -33.24
C PRO A 299 -4.62 5.48 -33.81
N CYS A 300 -4.44 6.79 -33.92
CA CYS A 300 -5.39 7.66 -34.63
C CYS A 300 -5.62 7.08 -36.04
N PRO A 301 -6.87 6.90 -36.47
CA PRO A 301 -7.14 6.47 -37.84
C PRO A 301 -6.60 7.54 -38.77
N ARG A 302 -5.57 7.20 -39.54
CA ARG A 302 -5.05 8.06 -40.60
C ARG A 302 -6.19 8.31 -41.59
N ARG A 303 -6.56 9.58 -41.77
CA ARG A 303 -7.43 9.99 -42.88
C ARG A 303 -6.80 9.49 -44.19
N PRO A 304 -7.58 8.92 -45.13
CA PRO A 304 -7.05 8.59 -46.43
C PRO A 304 -6.61 9.88 -47.13
N SER A 305 -5.35 9.91 -47.53
CA SER A 305 -4.78 10.97 -48.36
C SER A 305 -5.52 11.02 -49.68
N SER A 306 -6.21 12.13 -49.95
CA SER A 306 -6.69 12.47 -51.28
C SER A 306 -5.50 12.56 -52.24
N SER A 307 -5.43 11.64 -53.19
CA SER A 307 -4.47 11.69 -54.29
C SER A 307 -4.82 12.87 -55.21
N CYS A 308 -4.00 13.93 -55.15
CA CYS A 308 -4.02 15.00 -56.13
C CYS A 308 -2.98 14.72 -57.21
N SER A 309 -3.46 14.82 -58.46
CA SER A 309 -2.89 14.41 -59.74
C SER A 309 -1.52 14.98 -60.11
N VAL A 310 -0.73 14.22 -60.88
CA VAL A 310 0.10 14.78 -61.97
C VAL A 310 -0.10 13.95 -63.23
N ARG A 311 -0.76 14.55 -64.23
CA ARG A 311 -0.85 14.07 -65.61
C ARG A 311 0.48 14.37 -66.31
N THR A 312 1.09 13.36 -66.93
CA THR A 312 2.14 13.57 -67.95
C THR A 312 1.52 13.48 -69.33
N CYS A 313 1.62 14.57 -70.10
CA CYS A 313 1.27 14.62 -71.51
C CYS A 313 2.37 13.94 -72.34
N SER A 314 2.02 12.95 -73.14
CA SER A 314 2.79 12.50 -74.29
C SER A 314 2.10 12.99 -75.57
N ARG A 315 2.87 13.66 -76.43
CA ARG A 315 2.48 14.01 -77.81
C ARG A 315 3.41 13.25 -78.78
N PRO A 316 2.93 12.91 -79.99
CA PRO A 316 3.51 11.86 -80.82
C PRO A 316 4.54 12.38 -81.82
N ALA A 317 5.35 11.46 -82.33
CA ALA A 317 5.88 11.43 -83.70
C ALA A 317 5.73 10.01 -84.24
#